data_AF-A0A142Y2K7-F1
#
_entry.id   AF-A0A142Y2K7-F1
#
_cell.length_a   1.000
_cell.length_b   1.000
_cell.length_c   1.000
_cell.angle_alpha   90.00
_cell.angle_beta   90.00
_cell.angle_gamma   90.00
#
_symmetry.space_group_name_H-M   'P 1'
#
loop_
_entity.id
_entity.type
_entity.pdbx_description
1 polymer ?
#
loop_
_entity_poly.entity_id
_entity_poly.type
_entity_poly.pdbx_seq_one_letter_code
_entity_poly.pdbx_strand_id
1 'polypeptide(L)'
;MADPIQVEKYRNDAALTLRHLPEVLAFLVDTNEETAGYAVEALENCGVPPLDAWAHLAESLNAPHTLQVYWAATLIGRMVEEHRETIPGEMLGEIERALGGRTATIDDMAAKERIVWAITKLPAIDSATRRALESCAESGSERLKRWIEEALSKA
;
A
#
# COMPACT_ATOMS: atom_id res chain seq x y z
N MET A 1 13.09 -17.51 -9.71
CA MET A 1 14.14 -16.51 -9.94
C MET A 1 13.87 -15.92 -11.32
N ALA A 2 13.39 -14.69 -11.35
CA ALA A 2 13.27 -13.96 -12.60
C ALA A 2 14.67 -13.59 -13.11
N ASP A 3 14.79 -13.40 -14.42
CA ASP A 3 15.99 -12.79 -14.99
C ASP A 3 15.96 -11.28 -14.71
N PRO A 4 16.96 -10.69 -14.05
CA PRO A 4 16.99 -9.24 -13.74
C PRO A 4 16.75 -8.37 -14.98
N ILE A 5 17.23 -8.80 -16.16
CA ILE A 5 17.04 -8.09 -17.42
C ILE A 5 15.55 -8.01 -17.79
N GLN A 6 14.77 -9.03 -17.45
CA GLN A 6 13.34 -9.03 -17.69
C GLN A 6 12.57 -8.08 -16.78
N VAL A 7 13.11 -7.76 -15.59
CA VAL A 7 12.48 -6.83 -14.64
C VAL A 7 12.92 -5.39 -14.89
N GLU A 8 14.14 -5.19 -15.40
CA GLU A 8 14.68 -3.86 -15.74
C GLU A 8 13.75 -3.07 -16.69
N LYS A 9 13.06 -3.75 -17.61
CA LYS A 9 12.13 -3.10 -18.54
C LYS A 9 10.98 -2.36 -17.83
N TYR A 10 10.58 -2.80 -16.64
CA TYR A 10 9.51 -2.17 -15.86
C TYR A 10 9.97 -0.84 -15.25
N ARG A 11 11.23 -0.77 -14.77
CA ARG A 11 11.80 0.40 -14.08
C ARG A 11 11.55 1.73 -14.78
N ASN A 12 11.66 1.74 -16.11
CA ASN A 12 11.61 2.94 -16.94
C ASN A 12 10.27 3.09 -17.69
N ASP A 13 9.29 2.23 -17.43
CA ASP A 13 7.98 2.26 -18.08
C ASP A 13 6.86 2.11 -17.04
N ALA A 14 6.30 3.25 -16.66
CA ALA A 14 5.21 3.32 -15.69
C ALA A 14 3.96 2.56 -16.17
N ALA A 15 3.61 2.68 -17.45
CA ALA A 15 2.42 2.05 -18.01
C ALA A 15 2.56 0.53 -18.03
N LEU A 16 3.75 0.04 -18.39
CA LEU A 16 4.07 -1.38 -18.34
C LEU A 16 4.09 -1.89 -16.89
N THR A 17 4.67 -1.13 -15.96
CA THR A 17 4.68 -1.48 -14.53
C THR A 17 3.27 -1.66 -13.98
N LEU A 18 2.37 -0.70 -14.24
CA LEU A 18 0.99 -0.78 -13.78
C LEU A 18 0.22 -1.94 -14.42
N ARG A 19 0.46 -2.24 -15.71
CA ARG A 19 -0.15 -3.39 -16.40
C ARG A 19 0.32 -4.73 -15.82
N HIS A 20 1.56 -4.79 -15.34
CA HIS A 20 2.17 -5.99 -14.78
C HIS A 20 2.31 -5.90 -13.26
N LEU A 21 1.49 -5.08 -12.60
CA LEU A 21 1.63 -4.78 -11.18
C LEU A 21 1.72 -6.03 -10.27
N PRO A 22 0.93 -7.11 -10.49
CA PRO A 22 1.05 -8.33 -9.68
C PRO A 22 2.44 -8.97 -9.78
N GLU A 23 3.00 -9.03 -10.99
CA GLU A 23 4.34 -9.59 -11.23
C GLU A 23 5.40 -8.72 -10.58
N VAL A 24 5.31 -7.40 -10.75
CA VAL A 24 6.26 -6.45 -10.16
C VAL A 24 6.25 -6.50 -8.64
N LEU A 25 5.06 -6.60 -8.02
CA LEU A 25 4.94 -6.81 -6.58
C LEU A 25 5.50 -8.17 -6.14
N ALA A 26 5.41 -9.21 -6.95
CA ALA A 26 6.01 -10.51 -6.65
C ALA A 26 7.57 -10.46 -6.73
N PHE A 27 8.14 -9.63 -7.60
CA PHE A 27 9.61 -9.49 -7.69
C PHE A 27 10.25 -8.83 -6.48
N LEU A 28 9.48 -8.14 -5.63
CA LEU A 28 9.96 -7.58 -4.36
C LEU A 28 10.52 -8.63 -3.39
N VAL A 29 10.17 -9.91 -3.57
CA VAL A 29 10.61 -11.02 -2.72
C VAL A 29 11.56 -11.97 -3.44
N ASP A 30 12.06 -11.59 -4.61
CA ASP A 30 13.06 -12.41 -5.30
C ASP A 30 14.36 -12.45 -4.48
N THR A 31 15.00 -13.61 -4.46
CA THR A 31 16.28 -13.83 -3.79
C THR A 31 17.44 -13.08 -4.47
N ASN A 32 17.25 -12.67 -5.72
CA ASN A 32 18.19 -11.84 -6.44
C ASN A 32 17.95 -10.36 -6.09
N GLU A 33 18.95 -9.74 -5.44
CA GLU A 33 18.86 -8.35 -4.98
C GLU A 33 18.66 -7.33 -6.12
N GLU A 34 19.22 -7.55 -7.31
CA GLU A 34 19.02 -6.67 -8.47
C GLU A 34 17.57 -6.72 -8.96
N THR A 35 16.98 -7.92 -8.98
CA THR A 35 15.57 -8.12 -9.36
C THR A 35 14.64 -7.39 -8.39
N ALA A 36 14.86 -7.55 -7.09
CA ALA A 36 14.10 -6.83 -6.07
C ALA A 36 14.31 -5.31 -6.16
N GLY A 37 15.54 -4.87 -6.41
CA GLY A 37 15.89 -3.45 -6.61
C GLY A 37 15.15 -2.84 -7.80
N TYR A 38 15.15 -3.50 -8.97
CA TYR A 38 14.41 -3.02 -10.14
C TYR A 38 12.90 -3.00 -9.92
N ALA A 39 12.36 -3.94 -9.15
CA ALA A 39 10.95 -3.92 -8.78
C ALA A 39 10.62 -2.70 -7.89
N VAL A 40 11.47 -2.37 -6.92
CA VAL A 40 11.32 -1.17 -6.09
C VAL A 40 11.35 0.08 -6.95
N GLU A 41 12.36 0.24 -7.82
CA GLU A 41 12.48 1.41 -8.70
C GLU A 41 11.29 1.53 -9.67
N ALA A 42 10.78 0.42 -10.20
CA ALA A 42 9.59 0.40 -11.02
C ALA A 42 8.34 0.91 -10.26
N LEU A 43 8.12 0.45 -9.04
CA LEU A 43 6.97 0.86 -8.22
C LEU A 43 7.09 2.32 -7.76
N GLU A 44 8.31 2.81 -7.52
CA GLU A 44 8.59 4.22 -7.28
C GLU A 44 8.12 5.09 -8.46
N ASN A 45 8.48 4.68 -9.68
CA ASN A 45 8.27 5.44 -10.90
C ASN A 45 6.89 5.24 -11.56
N CYS A 46 6.13 4.21 -11.17
CA CYS A 46 4.88 3.86 -11.86
C CYS A 46 3.71 4.83 -11.65
N GLY A 47 3.82 5.77 -10.71
CA GLY A 47 2.77 6.76 -10.44
C GLY A 47 1.57 6.17 -9.71
N VAL A 48 0.37 6.54 -10.17
CA VAL A 48 -0.92 6.17 -9.57
C VAL A 48 -1.48 4.95 -10.29
N PRO A 49 -1.83 3.86 -9.57
CA PRO A 49 -2.48 2.72 -10.20
C PRO A 49 -3.95 3.01 -10.53
N PRO A 50 -4.49 2.41 -11.62
CA PRO A 50 -5.91 2.50 -11.95
C PRO A 50 -6.78 1.76 -10.91
N LEU A 51 -8.07 2.10 -10.85
CA LEU A 51 -9.00 1.50 -9.88
C LEU A 51 -9.17 -0.01 -10.04
N ASP A 52 -9.04 -0.54 -11.25
CA ASP A 52 -9.12 -1.99 -11.52
C ASP A 52 -7.92 -2.77 -10.94
N ALA A 53 -6.85 -2.09 -10.53
CA ALA A 53 -5.72 -2.71 -9.83
C ALA A 53 -6.03 -3.10 -8.37
N TRP A 54 -7.19 -2.68 -7.83
CA TRP A 54 -7.54 -2.89 -6.42
C TRP A 54 -7.46 -4.34 -5.96
N ALA A 55 -7.98 -5.29 -6.74
CA ALA A 55 -7.97 -6.70 -6.36
C ALA A 55 -6.54 -7.21 -6.09
N HIS A 56 -5.59 -6.83 -6.94
CA HIS A 56 -4.19 -7.22 -6.80
C HIS A 56 -3.47 -6.50 -5.65
N LEU A 57 -3.83 -5.23 -5.42
CA LEU A 57 -3.31 -4.47 -4.28
C LEU A 57 -3.83 -5.02 -2.94
N ALA A 58 -5.10 -5.40 -2.88
CA ALA A 58 -5.70 -6.01 -1.69
C ALA A 58 -5.08 -7.38 -1.38
N GLU A 59 -4.77 -8.18 -2.39
CA GLU A 59 -4.03 -9.44 -2.22
C GLU A 59 -2.62 -9.16 -1.68
N SER A 60 -1.90 -8.23 -2.28
CA SER A 60 -0.51 -7.88 -1.89
C SER A 60 -0.43 -7.24 -0.50
N LEU A 61 -1.47 -6.53 -0.07
CA LEU A 61 -1.58 -5.98 1.29
C LEU A 61 -1.63 -7.09 2.36
N ASN A 62 -2.13 -8.28 1.99
CA ASN A 62 -2.20 -9.46 2.85
C ASN A 62 -1.03 -10.42 2.67
N ALA A 63 -0.05 -10.06 1.84
CA ALA A 63 1.13 -10.88 1.63
C ALA A 63 1.94 -11.08 2.92
N PRO A 64 2.65 -12.22 3.06
CA PRO A 64 3.49 -12.47 4.23
C PRO A 64 4.71 -11.55 4.28
N HIS A 65 5.20 -11.09 3.12
CA HIS A 65 6.41 -10.27 3.07
C HIS A 65 6.09 -8.78 3.26
N THR A 66 6.73 -8.16 4.24
CA THR A 66 6.42 -6.79 4.69
C THR A 66 6.70 -5.75 3.61
N LEU A 67 7.70 -5.96 2.75
CA LEU A 67 7.97 -5.08 1.61
C LEU A 67 6.82 -5.06 0.59
N GLN A 68 6.13 -6.19 0.36
CA GLN A 68 4.96 -6.22 -0.53
C GLN A 68 3.80 -5.45 0.11
N VAL A 69 3.58 -5.63 1.41
CA VAL A 69 2.57 -4.90 2.17
C VAL A 69 2.85 -3.38 2.13
N TYR A 70 4.11 -2.99 2.32
CA TYR A 70 4.56 -1.60 2.25
C TYR A 70 4.23 -0.97 0.89
N TRP A 71 4.57 -1.65 -0.21
CA TRP A 71 4.33 -1.15 -1.55
C TRP A 71 2.85 -1.17 -1.93
N ALA A 72 2.12 -2.22 -1.57
CA ALA A 72 0.68 -2.29 -1.75
C ALA A 72 -0.03 -1.12 -1.04
N ALA A 73 0.29 -0.88 0.24
CA ALA A 73 -0.25 0.25 0.99
C ALA A 73 0.11 1.61 0.36
N THR A 74 1.34 1.76 -0.13
CA THR A 74 1.80 2.97 -0.82
C THR A 74 0.97 3.25 -2.07
N LEU A 75 0.75 2.22 -2.91
CA LEU A 75 -0.02 2.36 -4.14
C LEU A 75 -1.52 2.55 -3.88
N ILE A 76 -2.08 1.89 -2.87
CA ILE A 76 -3.46 2.11 -2.42
C ILE A 76 -3.65 3.57 -2.00
N GLY A 77 -2.74 4.14 -1.20
CA GLY A 77 -2.86 5.53 -0.77
C GLY A 77 -2.81 6.51 -1.95
N ARG A 78 -1.92 6.28 -2.93
CA ARG A 78 -1.86 7.09 -4.17
C ARG A 78 -3.17 6.99 -4.96
N MET A 79 -3.70 5.77 -5.12
CA MET A 79 -4.97 5.51 -5.80
C MET A 79 -6.13 6.26 -5.13
N VAL A 80 -6.24 6.18 -3.81
CA VAL A 80 -7.29 6.84 -3.02
C VAL A 80 -7.18 8.36 -3.10
N GLU A 81 -5.96 8.89 -3.06
CA GLU A 81 -5.71 10.34 -3.14
C GLU A 81 -6.11 10.90 -4.50
N GLU A 82 -5.67 10.28 -5.60
CA GLU A 82 -5.93 10.75 -6.96
C GLU A 82 -7.39 10.55 -7.37
N HIS A 83 -7.98 9.40 -7.01
CA HIS A 83 -9.32 9.03 -7.46
C HIS A 83 -10.42 9.32 -6.44
N ARG A 84 -10.14 10.12 -5.40
CA ARG A 84 -11.03 10.36 -4.24
C ARG A 84 -12.50 10.58 -4.60
N GLU A 85 -12.77 11.35 -5.65
CA GLU A 85 -14.13 11.72 -6.06
C GLU A 85 -14.84 10.66 -6.93
N THR A 86 -14.08 9.69 -7.44
CA THR A 86 -14.53 8.71 -8.43
C THR A 86 -14.57 7.27 -7.91
N ILE A 87 -13.93 6.99 -6.77
CA ILE A 87 -13.96 5.65 -6.17
C ILE A 87 -15.39 5.37 -5.68
N PRO A 88 -16.00 4.24 -6.11
CA PRO A 88 -17.31 3.82 -5.60
C PRO A 88 -17.31 3.66 -4.08
N GLY A 89 -18.39 4.07 -3.40
CA GLY A 89 -18.46 4.00 -1.94
C GLY A 89 -18.28 2.58 -1.36
N GLU A 90 -18.74 1.55 -2.08
CA GLU A 90 -18.50 0.14 -1.72
C GLU A 90 -17.01 -0.20 -1.70
N MET A 91 -16.29 0.21 -2.75
CA MET A 91 -14.85 0.03 -2.88
C MET A 91 -14.08 0.82 -1.82
N LEU A 92 -14.49 2.05 -1.48
CA LEU A 92 -13.92 2.79 -0.35
C LEU A 92 -14.04 2.01 0.96
N GLY A 93 -15.21 1.42 1.22
CA GLY A 93 -15.43 0.59 2.41
C GLY A 93 -14.59 -0.69 2.42
N GLU A 94 -14.35 -1.31 1.26
CA GLU A 94 -13.43 -2.44 1.14
C GLU A 94 -11.97 -2.05 1.42
N ILE A 95 -11.52 -0.93 0.83
CA ILE A 95 -10.18 -0.38 1.04
C ILE A 95 -9.95 -0.09 2.51
N GLU A 96 -10.91 0.58 3.15
CA GLU A 96 -10.84 0.88 4.57
C GLU A 96 -10.73 -0.39 5.41
N ARG A 97 -11.63 -1.37 5.22
CA ARG A 97 -11.60 -2.64 5.97
C ARG A 97 -10.27 -3.36 5.80
N ALA A 98 -9.71 -3.39 4.58
CA ALA A 98 -8.45 -4.05 4.30
C ALA A 98 -7.28 -3.35 5.03
N LEU A 99 -7.19 -2.01 4.95
CA LEU A 99 -6.14 -1.23 5.62
C LEU A 99 -6.27 -1.29 7.15
N GLY A 100 -7.48 -1.11 7.68
CA GLY A 100 -7.76 -1.18 9.12
C GLY A 100 -7.45 -2.55 9.71
N GLY A 101 -7.90 -3.62 9.04
CA GLY A 101 -7.59 -5.00 9.44
C GLY A 101 -6.09 -5.32 9.40
N ARG A 102 -5.36 -4.80 8.39
CA ARG A 102 -3.92 -5.04 8.29
C ARG A 102 -3.11 -4.25 9.32
N THR A 103 -3.52 -3.02 9.63
CA THR A 103 -2.92 -2.18 10.69
C THR A 103 -2.80 -2.94 12.02
N ALA A 104 -3.86 -3.68 12.39
CA ALA A 104 -3.93 -4.41 13.65
C ALA A 104 -3.04 -5.67 13.71
N THR A 105 -2.59 -6.19 12.56
CA THR A 105 -1.92 -7.51 12.47
C THR A 105 -0.48 -7.46 11.96
N ILE A 106 -0.06 -6.34 11.37
CA ILE A 106 1.31 -6.18 10.85
C ILE A 106 2.26 -5.77 11.99
N ASP A 107 3.40 -6.44 12.11
CA ASP A 107 4.42 -6.10 13.11
C ASP A 107 5.48 -5.15 12.58
N ASP A 108 5.75 -5.19 11.27
CA ASP A 108 6.74 -4.33 10.64
C ASP A 108 6.33 -2.85 10.68
N MET A 109 7.18 -2.03 11.29
CA MET A 109 6.89 -0.62 11.54
C MET A 109 6.80 0.19 10.25
N ALA A 110 7.64 -0.10 9.24
CA ALA A 110 7.63 0.65 8.00
C ALA A 110 6.35 0.38 7.19
N ALA A 111 5.94 -0.89 7.09
CA ALA A 111 4.69 -1.29 6.47
C ALA A 111 3.49 -0.71 7.24
N LYS A 112 3.50 -0.78 8.58
CA LYS A 112 2.46 -0.18 9.44
C LYS A 112 2.29 1.32 9.18
N GLU A 113 3.38 2.07 9.14
CA GLU A 113 3.34 3.50 8.84
C GLU A 113 2.79 3.81 7.45
N ARG A 114 3.05 2.97 6.45
CA ARG A 114 2.45 3.13 5.11
C ARG A 114 0.98 2.79 5.06
N ILE A 115 0.54 1.76 5.78
CA ILE A 115 -0.88 1.45 5.91
C ILE A 115 -1.61 2.63 6.55
N VAL A 116 -1.10 3.16 7.66
CA VAL A 116 -1.72 4.31 8.33
C VAL A 116 -1.70 5.56 7.45
N TRP A 117 -0.59 5.83 6.75
CA TRP A 117 -0.54 6.90 5.74
C TRP A 117 -1.62 6.73 4.66
N ALA A 118 -1.85 5.52 4.15
CA ALA A 118 -2.90 5.26 3.17
C ALA A 118 -4.29 5.49 3.76
N ILE A 119 -4.51 5.17 5.04
CA ILE A 119 -5.75 5.49 5.77
C ILE A 119 -5.97 7.00 5.81
N THR A 120 -4.92 7.84 5.95
CA THR A 120 -5.10 9.30 5.89
C THR A 120 -5.55 9.82 4.51
N LYS A 121 -5.54 8.99 3.47
CA LYS A 121 -6.06 9.37 2.16
C LYS A 121 -7.56 9.18 2.02
N LEU A 122 -8.15 8.29 2.83
CA LEU A 122 -9.59 8.05 2.86
C LEU A 122 -10.37 9.31 3.25
N PRO A 123 -11.60 9.47 2.74
CA PRO A 123 -12.45 10.61 3.06
C PRO A 123 -13.02 10.54 4.49
N ALA A 124 -13.30 9.34 4.99
CA ALA A 124 -13.80 9.07 6.33
C ALA A 124 -13.30 7.70 6.80
N ILE A 125 -13.37 7.45 8.11
CA ILE A 125 -13.04 6.16 8.73
C ILE A 125 -14.13 5.76 9.72
N ASP A 126 -14.40 4.47 9.79
CA ASP A 126 -15.35 3.83 10.69
C ASP A 126 -14.80 3.60 12.10
N SER A 127 -15.66 3.11 12.98
CA SER A 127 -15.31 2.85 14.38
C SER A 127 -14.27 1.72 14.57
N ALA A 128 -14.21 0.75 13.66
CA ALA A 128 -13.28 -0.36 13.75
C ALA A 128 -11.87 0.08 13.36
N THR A 129 -11.73 0.82 12.25
CA THR A 129 -10.47 1.44 11.82
C THR A 129 -9.97 2.41 12.87
N ARG A 130 -10.85 3.26 13.43
CA ARG A 130 -10.52 4.17 14.53
C ARG A 130 -9.89 3.43 15.72
N ARG A 131 -10.52 2.36 16.21
CA ARG A 131 -9.99 1.56 17.33
C ARG A 131 -8.64 0.91 17.01
N ALA A 132 -8.45 0.44 15.79
CA ALA A 132 -7.18 -0.14 15.35
C ALA A 132 -6.05 0.91 15.36
N LEU A 133 -6.34 2.14 14.94
CA LEU A 133 -5.39 3.26 14.98
C LEU A 133 -5.05 3.67 16.41
N GLU A 134 -6.04 3.79 17.29
CA GLU A 134 -5.84 4.14 18.70
C GLU A 134 -4.93 3.12 19.40
N SER A 135 -5.14 1.82 19.16
CA SER A 135 -4.28 0.76 19.69
C SER A 135 -2.84 0.84 19.16
N CYS A 136 -2.64 1.31 17.93
CA CYS A 136 -1.30 1.50 17.36
C CYS A 136 -0.55 2.71 17.93
N ALA A 137 -1.27 3.72 18.43
CA ALA A 137 -0.66 4.96 18.93
C ALA A 137 0.22 4.73 20.17
N GLU A 138 -0.14 3.75 21.00
CA GLU A 138 0.50 3.45 22.29
C GLU A 138 1.94 2.93 22.15
N SER A 139 2.25 2.28 21.02
CA SER A 139 3.55 1.61 20.78
C SER A 139 4.29 2.13 19.54
N GLY A 140 3.78 3.20 18.92
CA GLY A 140 4.26 3.70 17.62
C GLY A 140 5.43 4.68 17.68
N SER A 141 6.11 4.83 16.53
CA SER A 141 7.08 5.90 16.30
C SER A 141 6.41 7.29 16.31
N GLU A 142 7.17 8.36 16.47
CA GLU A 142 6.66 9.75 16.34
C GLU A 142 6.09 10.05 14.93
N ARG A 143 6.59 9.36 13.90
CA ARG A 143 6.03 9.47 12.55
C ARG A 143 4.67 8.78 12.47
N LEU A 144 4.54 7.58 13.04
CA LEU A 144 3.29 6.84 13.08
C LEU A 144 2.20 7.60 13.83
N LYS A 145 2.55 8.17 15.01
CA LYS A 145 1.62 8.98 15.81
C LYS A 145 1.05 10.16 15.04
N ARG A 146 1.89 10.89 14.30
CA ARG A 146 1.42 12.00 13.44
C ARG A 146 0.41 11.56 12.38
N TRP A 147 0.64 10.42 11.74
CA TRP A 147 -0.33 9.89 10.78
C TRP A 147 -1.62 9.40 11.43
N ILE A 148 -1.52 8.81 12.62
CA ILE A 148 -2.69 8.41 13.41
C ILE A 148 -3.53 9.64 13.76
N GLU A 149 -2.92 10.71 14.28
CA GLU A 149 -3.61 11.97 14.59
C GLU A 149 -4.31 12.55 13.37
N GLU A 150 -3.64 12.58 12.21
CA GLU A 150 -4.23 13.03 10.95
C GLU A 150 -5.43 12.15 10.54
N ALA A 151 -5.30 10.83 10.59
CA ALA A 151 -6.39 9.91 10.27
C ALA A 151 -7.59 10.10 11.21
N LEU A 152 -7.35 10.21 12.52
CA LEU A 152 -8.40 10.35 13.54
C LEU A 152 -9.16 11.68 13.46
N SER A 153 -8.55 12.71 12.86
CA SER A 153 -9.15 14.03 12.64
C SER A 153 -10.26 14.04 11.57
N LYS A 154 -10.37 12.98 10.76
CA LYS A 154 -11.37 12.84 9.68
C LYS A 154 -12.74 12.34 10.16
N ALA A 155 -13.09 12.67 11.41
CA ALA A 155 -14.36 12.31 12.03
C ALA A 155 -15.53 13.11 11.44
#